data_AF-A0A4Q5X6P2-F1
#
_entry.id   AF-A0A4Q5X6P2-F1
#
_cell.length_a   1.000
_cell.length_b   1.000
_cell.length_c   1.000
_cell.angle_alpha   90.00
_cell.angle_beta   90.00
_cell.angle_gamma   90.00
#
_symmetry.space_group_name_H-M   'P 1'
#
loop_
_entity.id
_entity.type
_entity.pdbx_description
1 polymer ?
#
loop_
_entity_poly.entity_id
_entity_poly.type
_entity_poly.pdbx_seq_one_letter_code
_entity_poly.pdbx_strand_id
1 'polypeptide(L)'
;MPRSHAYPPDLARFVEANWPASSRLALSSELFEEALAVAFHASLTTEETRLTRFRLLLTAPENLPTAGAPKQGVLRLSLQEPRALTVAEVRRLAPVAPFETSLIGAFEHEGKLRIWGVAHSGPAWLAPTWGGRGVVPNWSYDPIVHVTGPGHVAVRCAGKLIGAIERGLVVDATLDVFESQWLKAMFAREREEARALHAATQVGVEVPTDAEHSLIGKVGQHMLRRAIQLVRGAHHGGLVLVLDTEGERACRTSGLRLKYPMLQDEPSRRYRTLLLQILQTVAATSRKPSVGWLDFSSSDDARFAELEGEVFELSRVLANLTAIDGALVLDKRFGILGFGAEVSAELPSPEQVYRALDAEGTERQAESVENVGTRHRAAYRFVNDHPGGLGVVISQDGGVTFVANRGGEVVFWEQSVSP
;
A
#
# COMPACT_ATOMS: atom_id res chain seq x y z
N MET A 1 -32.13 3.58 17.16
CA MET A 1 -31.66 3.26 15.79
C MET A 1 -30.20 2.84 15.91
N PRO A 2 -29.78 1.69 15.36
CA PRO A 2 -28.34 1.39 15.32
C PRO A 2 -27.67 2.50 14.52
N ARG A 3 -26.61 3.10 15.07
CA ARG A 3 -25.89 4.18 14.39
C ARG A 3 -25.35 3.63 13.07
N SER A 4 -25.76 4.24 11.97
CA SER A 4 -25.32 3.94 10.59
C SER A 4 -23.81 4.20 10.41
N HIS A 5 -23.23 5.05 11.25
CA HIS A 5 -21.85 5.50 11.12
C HIS A 5 -21.09 5.43 12.45
N ALA A 6 -19.84 4.99 12.34
CA ALA A 6 -18.84 4.98 13.39
C ALA A 6 -18.22 6.37 13.58
N TYR A 7 -17.97 6.70 14.84
CA TYR A 7 -17.37 7.95 15.30
C TYR A 7 -16.22 7.65 16.28
N PRO A 8 -15.44 8.66 16.69
CA PRO A 8 -14.30 8.46 17.60
C PRO A 8 -14.56 7.59 18.84
N PRO A 9 -15.72 7.65 19.52
CA PRO A 9 -16.01 6.75 20.65
C PRO A 9 -16.16 5.27 20.25
N ASP A 10 -16.59 5.00 19.01
CA ASP A 10 -16.70 3.63 18.48
C ASP A 10 -15.30 3.06 18.19
N LEU A 11 -14.43 3.89 17.62
CA LEU A 11 -13.03 3.52 17.38
C LEU A 11 -12.24 3.36 18.68
N ALA A 12 -12.43 4.23 19.67
CA ALA A 12 -11.77 4.15 20.97
C ALA A 12 -12.06 2.79 21.64
N ARG A 13 -13.35 2.43 21.76
CA ARG A 13 -13.78 1.15 22.32
C ARG A 13 -13.24 -0.04 21.54
N PHE A 14 -13.23 0.05 20.21
CA PHE A 14 -12.69 -1.02 19.36
C PHE A 14 -11.18 -1.22 19.60
N VAL A 15 -10.43 -0.13 19.63
CA VAL A 15 -8.97 -0.16 19.81
C VAL A 15 -8.60 -0.67 21.18
N GLU A 16 -9.31 -0.26 22.24
CA GLU A 16 -9.09 -0.76 23.60
C GLU A 16 -9.33 -2.27 23.71
N ALA A 17 -10.39 -2.78 23.08
CA ALA A 17 -10.70 -4.20 23.07
C ALA A 17 -9.68 -5.04 22.28
N ASN A 18 -9.03 -4.44 21.27
CA ASN A 18 -8.10 -5.13 20.37
C ASN A 18 -6.63 -4.73 20.58
N TRP A 19 -6.32 -4.00 21.66
CA TRP A 19 -4.97 -3.57 21.94
C TRP A 19 -4.05 -4.77 22.24
N PRO A 20 -2.79 -4.81 21.74
CA PRO A 20 -1.90 -5.94 21.98
C PRO A 20 -1.67 -6.19 23.47
N ALA A 21 -1.92 -7.41 23.95
CA ALA A 21 -1.72 -7.77 25.36
C ALA A 21 -0.26 -7.60 25.85
N SER A 22 0.70 -7.55 24.92
CA SER A 22 2.12 -7.33 25.21
C SER A 22 2.47 -5.88 25.53
N SER A 23 1.56 -4.91 25.32
CA SER A 23 1.76 -3.51 25.68
C SER A 23 0.52 -2.92 26.36
N ARG A 24 0.71 -1.91 27.20
CA ARG A 24 -0.39 -1.20 27.86
C ARG A 24 -0.64 0.11 27.12
N LEU A 25 -1.91 0.41 26.83
CA LEU A 25 -2.30 1.74 26.36
C LEU A 25 -1.99 2.76 27.48
N ALA A 26 -1.11 3.72 27.19
CA ALA A 26 -0.56 4.64 28.20
C ALA A 26 -1.58 5.66 28.72
N LEU A 27 -2.68 5.89 27.99
CA LEU A 27 -3.72 6.86 28.33
C LEU A 27 -4.93 6.20 28.99
N SER A 28 -5.70 6.97 29.76
CA SER A 28 -7.04 6.55 30.18
C SER A 28 -7.98 6.51 28.97
N SER A 29 -9.07 5.75 29.09
CA SER A 29 -10.08 5.62 28.03
C SER A 29 -10.67 6.98 27.62
N GLU A 30 -10.99 7.83 28.60
CA GLU A 30 -11.53 9.17 28.38
C GLU A 30 -10.58 10.06 27.58
N LEU A 31 -9.28 10.07 27.95
CA LEU A 31 -8.29 10.88 27.24
C LEU A 31 -8.00 10.31 25.85
N PHE A 32 -7.99 8.99 25.70
CA PHE A 32 -7.79 8.38 24.40
C PHE A 32 -8.95 8.71 23.43
N GLU A 33 -10.20 8.66 23.91
CA GLU A 33 -11.37 9.12 23.15
C GLU A 33 -11.26 10.61 22.79
N GLU A 34 -10.85 11.47 23.73
CA GLU A 34 -10.62 12.89 23.46
C GLU A 34 -9.56 13.10 22.36
N ALA A 35 -8.44 12.38 22.42
CA ALA A 35 -7.39 12.45 21.40
C ALA A 35 -7.91 12.07 20.01
N LEU A 36 -8.70 11.01 19.92
CA LEU A 36 -9.31 10.57 18.65
C LEU A 36 -10.37 11.57 18.16
N ALA A 37 -11.14 12.18 19.06
CA ALA A 37 -12.11 13.22 18.71
C ALA A 37 -11.41 14.46 18.14
N VAL A 38 -10.35 14.95 18.79
CA VAL A 38 -9.52 16.05 18.27
C VAL A 38 -8.94 15.66 16.91
N ALA A 39 -8.39 14.46 16.76
CA ALA A 39 -7.80 14.01 15.50
C ALA A 39 -8.84 13.94 14.35
N PHE A 40 -10.02 13.39 14.64
CA PHE A 40 -11.13 13.31 13.70
C PHE A 40 -11.62 14.69 13.29
N HIS A 41 -11.87 15.60 14.23
CA HIS A 41 -12.31 16.95 13.89
C HIS A 41 -11.23 17.77 13.17
N ALA A 42 -9.96 17.62 13.53
CA ALA A 42 -8.85 18.23 12.81
C ALA A 42 -8.77 17.74 11.36
N SER A 43 -9.05 16.47 11.09
CA SER A 43 -9.08 15.91 9.73
C SER A 43 -10.09 16.60 8.80
N LEU A 44 -11.16 17.17 9.36
CA LEU A 44 -12.21 17.89 8.62
C LEU A 44 -11.85 19.36 8.36
N THR A 45 -10.71 19.82 8.87
CA THR A 45 -10.25 21.19 8.68
C THR A 45 -9.23 21.31 7.55
N THR A 46 -9.02 22.55 7.13
CA THR A 46 -8.00 22.92 6.14
C THR A 46 -7.14 24.06 6.68
N GLU A 47 -5.86 24.06 6.36
CA GLU A 47 -4.93 25.17 6.63
C GLU A 47 -4.31 25.60 5.30
N GLU A 48 -4.42 26.89 4.95
CA GLU A 48 -3.94 27.42 3.66
C GLU A 48 -4.38 26.58 2.43
N THR A 49 -5.64 26.15 2.40
CA THR A 49 -6.25 25.25 1.37
C THR A 49 -5.72 23.81 1.35
N ARG A 50 -4.77 23.46 2.22
CA ARG A 50 -4.27 22.10 2.38
C ARG A 50 -5.15 21.33 3.37
N LEU A 51 -5.49 20.09 3.02
CA LEU A 51 -6.13 19.17 3.94
C LEU A 51 -5.21 18.92 5.13
N THR A 52 -5.77 18.95 6.34
CA THR A 52 -5.01 18.68 7.57
C THR A 52 -4.72 17.18 7.69
N ARG A 53 -3.52 16.78 7.24
CA ARG A 53 -2.97 15.42 7.34
C ARG A 53 -1.79 15.42 8.32
N PHE A 54 -1.77 14.48 9.25
CA PHE A 54 -0.71 14.38 10.26
C PHE A 54 -0.70 13.00 10.93
N ARG A 55 0.37 12.72 11.68
CA ARG A 55 0.43 11.61 12.63
C ARG A 55 0.51 12.17 14.04
N LEU A 56 -0.28 11.64 14.96
CA LEU A 56 -0.28 12.02 16.38
C LEU A 56 0.28 10.87 17.20
N LEU A 57 1.41 11.11 17.86
CA LEU A 57 2.07 10.19 18.77
C LEU A 57 1.62 10.48 20.20
N LEU A 58 0.96 9.52 20.83
CA LEU A 58 0.44 9.63 22.19
C LEU A 58 1.43 8.99 23.18
N THR A 59 2.50 9.72 23.50
CA THR A 59 3.54 9.27 24.43
C THR A 59 4.16 10.44 25.18
N ALA A 60 4.62 10.17 26.40
CA ALA A 60 5.36 11.13 27.20
C ALA A 60 6.74 11.40 26.57
N PRO A 61 7.21 12.66 26.49
CA PRO A 61 8.46 12.97 25.80
C PRO A 61 9.67 12.24 26.42
N GLU A 62 9.64 11.93 27.72
CA GLU A 62 10.70 11.24 28.47
C GLU A 62 10.91 9.79 27.99
N ASN A 63 9.89 9.18 27.38
CA ASN A 63 9.98 7.82 26.82
C ASN A 63 10.73 7.77 25.49
N LEU A 64 11.05 8.94 24.90
CA LEU A 64 11.71 9.05 23.61
C LEU A 64 13.17 9.48 23.77
N PRO A 65 14.09 8.95 22.94
CA PRO A 65 15.49 9.35 22.97
C PRO A 65 15.66 10.81 22.54
N THR A 66 16.47 11.59 23.27
CA THR A 66 16.73 13.00 22.96
C THR A 66 17.42 13.20 21.60
N ALA A 67 18.28 12.28 21.19
CA ALA A 67 19.05 12.32 19.94
C ALA A 67 18.71 11.13 19.02
N GLY A 68 17.43 10.76 18.91
CA GLY A 68 17.03 9.65 18.05
C GLY A 68 17.43 9.87 16.58
N ALA A 69 18.18 8.92 16.02
CA ALA A 69 18.53 8.88 14.61
C ALA A 69 17.48 8.09 13.81
N PRO A 70 17.34 8.33 12.48
CA PRO A 70 16.49 7.50 11.63
C PRO A 70 16.79 6.00 11.82
N LYS A 71 15.75 5.18 11.92
CA LYS A 71 15.80 3.72 12.24
C LYS A 71 16.14 3.34 13.68
N GLN A 72 16.60 4.27 14.53
CA GLN A 72 16.93 4.03 15.95
C GLN A 72 15.94 4.72 16.90
N GLY A 73 15.05 5.55 16.39
CA GLY A 73 14.03 6.27 17.15
C GLY A 73 13.50 7.49 16.38
N VAL A 74 13.10 8.52 17.13
CA VAL A 74 12.68 9.82 16.59
C VAL A 74 13.56 10.94 17.12
N LEU A 75 13.82 11.95 16.29
CA LEU A 75 14.38 13.21 16.77
C LEU A 75 13.30 13.99 17.50
N ARG A 76 13.45 14.17 18.81
CA ARG A 76 12.49 14.86 19.68
C ARG A 76 12.75 16.36 19.71
N LEU A 77 11.84 17.15 19.15
CA LEU A 77 11.86 18.62 19.18
C LEU A 77 10.76 19.12 20.12
N SER A 78 11.13 19.39 21.37
CA SER A 78 10.19 19.83 22.41
C SER A 78 9.95 21.34 22.34
N LEU A 79 8.69 21.74 22.58
CA LEU A 79 8.34 23.13 22.84
C LEU A 79 8.85 23.53 24.22
N GLN A 80 9.15 24.83 24.40
CA GLN A 80 9.49 25.37 25.71
C GLN A 80 8.33 25.23 26.70
N GLU A 81 7.09 25.39 26.22
CA GLU A 81 5.86 25.23 26.99
C GLU A 81 4.88 24.29 26.27
N PRO A 82 4.36 23.24 26.95
CA PRO A 82 3.35 22.37 26.35
C PRO A 82 2.05 23.11 26.02
N ARG A 83 1.53 22.90 24.81
CA ARG A 83 0.26 23.49 24.35
C ARG A 83 -0.91 22.55 24.63
N ALA A 84 -2.14 23.05 24.68
CA ALA A 84 -3.31 22.18 24.79
C ALA A 84 -3.54 21.39 23.49
N LEU A 85 -3.87 20.10 23.57
CA LEU A 85 -4.27 19.34 22.40
C LEU A 85 -5.66 19.78 21.95
N THR A 86 -5.72 20.68 20.97
CA THR A 86 -6.97 21.18 20.41
C THR A 86 -6.94 21.11 18.89
N VAL A 87 -8.13 21.10 18.26
CA VAL A 87 -8.27 21.10 16.80
C VAL A 87 -7.51 22.27 16.17
N ALA A 88 -7.57 23.45 16.78
CA ALA A 88 -6.91 24.66 16.27
C ALA A 88 -5.37 24.55 16.31
N GLU A 89 -4.80 24.03 17.40
CA GLU A 89 -3.35 23.85 17.53
C GLU A 89 -2.82 22.76 16.61
N VAL A 90 -3.54 21.61 16.51
CA VAL A 90 -3.17 20.54 15.57
C VAL A 90 -3.22 21.03 14.13
N ARG A 91 -4.26 21.78 13.74
CA ARG A 91 -4.38 22.35 12.40
C ARG A 91 -3.21 23.28 12.05
N ARG A 92 -2.77 24.12 12.99
CA ARG A 92 -1.61 25.02 12.84
C ARG A 92 -0.28 24.27 12.78
N LEU A 93 -0.15 23.15 13.51
CA LEU A 93 1.09 22.37 13.58
C LEU A 93 1.22 21.32 12.46
N ALA A 94 0.12 20.87 11.86
CA ALA A 94 0.16 19.86 10.80
C ALA A 94 1.11 20.21 9.64
N PRO A 95 1.19 21.47 9.14
CA PRO A 95 2.14 21.84 8.09
C PRO A 95 3.62 21.67 8.46
N VAL A 96 3.99 21.79 9.75
CA VAL A 96 5.38 21.60 10.21
C VAL A 96 5.70 20.15 10.57
N ALA A 97 4.69 19.27 10.55
CA ALA A 97 4.82 17.85 10.77
C ALA A 97 4.32 17.04 9.55
N PRO A 98 5.07 17.04 8.43
CA PRO A 98 4.71 16.27 7.24
C PRO A 98 4.40 14.81 7.60
N PHE A 99 3.29 14.30 7.06
CA PHE A 99 2.77 12.98 7.41
C PHE A 99 3.81 11.87 7.23
N GLU A 100 4.65 11.97 6.21
CA GLU A 100 5.60 10.94 5.82
C GLU A 100 6.82 10.87 6.75
N THR A 101 7.19 11.96 7.41
CA THR A 101 8.49 12.07 8.10
C THR A 101 8.38 12.45 9.57
N SER A 102 7.28 13.09 9.97
CA SER A 102 7.13 13.69 11.30
C SER A 102 5.81 13.31 11.96
N LEU A 103 5.75 13.49 13.28
CA LEU A 103 4.59 13.25 14.13
C LEU A 103 4.44 14.42 15.10
N ILE A 104 3.20 14.79 15.41
CA ILE A 104 2.87 15.69 16.52
C ILE A 104 2.86 14.84 17.79
N GLY A 105 3.60 15.26 18.81
CA GLY A 105 3.71 14.54 20.07
C GLY A 105 2.77 15.10 21.13
N ALA A 106 1.94 14.25 21.72
CA ALA A 106 1.03 14.62 22.80
C ALA A 106 1.10 13.63 23.97
N PHE A 107 0.86 14.13 25.17
CA PHE A 107 0.94 13.38 26.41
C PHE A 107 -0.10 13.87 27.41
N GLU A 108 -0.34 13.08 28.45
CA GLU A 108 -1.17 13.45 29.58
C GLU A 108 -0.35 14.27 30.59
N HIS A 109 -0.88 15.42 30.97
CA HIS A 109 -0.31 16.26 32.02
C HIS A 109 -1.44 16.87 32.84
N GLU A 110 -1.48 16.55 34.13
CA GLU A 110 -2.52 16.99 35.08
C GLU A 110 -3.93 16.64 34.60
N GLY A 111 -4.12 15.42 34.07
CA GLY A 111 -5.41 14.94 33.60
C GLY A 111 -5.91 15.57 32.30
N LYS A 112 -5.05 16.27 31.55
CA LYS A 112 -5.37 16.88 30.25
C LYS A 112 -4.34 16.53 29.20
N LEU A 113 -4.77 16.45 27.94
CA LEU A 113 -3.85 16.24 26.83
C LEU A 113 -3.13 17.53 26.45
N ARG A 114 -1.80 17.43 26.38
CA ARG A 114 -0.91 18.52 25.97
C ARG A 114 -0.02 18.07 24.82
N ILE A 115 0.23 18.97 23.88
CA ILE A 115 1.23 18.82 22.83
C ILE A 115 2.59 19.22 23.41
N TRP A 116 3.52 18.29 23.46
CA TRP A 116 4.89 18.56 23.91
C TRP A 116 5.80 19.03 22.76
N GLY A 117 5.47 18.74 21.51
CA GLY A 117 6.27 19.16 20.35
C GLY A 117 6.11 18.26 19.13
N VAL A 118 7.20 18.10 18.37
CA VAL A 118 7.26 17.32 17.12
C VAL A 118 8.33 16.24 17.23
N ALA A 119 8.00 15.02 16.78
CA ALA A 119 8.92 13.90 16.63
C ALA A 119 9.22 13.67 15.14
N HIS A 120 10.49 13.66 14.75
CA HIS A 120 10.88 13.34 13.38
C HIS A 120 11.33 11.88 13.29
N SER A 121 10.54 11.02 12.65
CA SER A 121 10.86 9.59 12.42
C SER A 121 11.64 9.33 11.13
N GLY A 122 11.58 10.28 10.19
CA GLY A 122 12.00 10.06 8.81
C GLY A 122 11.05 9.12 8.07
N PRO A 123 11.30 8.85 6.77
CA PRO A 123 10.40 8.09 5.90
C PRO A 123 10.61 6.57 5.96
N ALA A 124 11.53 6.07 6.81
CA ALA A 124 11.93 4.66 6.79
C ALA A 124 10.77 3.68 7.07
N TRP A 125 9.77 4.10 7.84
CA TRP A 125 8.55 3.31 8.10
C TRP A 125 7.68 3.11 6.86
N LEU A 126 7.84 3.95 5.83
CA LEU A 126 7.15 3.82 4.54
C LEU A 126 7.82 2.81 3.61
N ALA A 127 9.04 2.34 3.93
CA ALA A 127 9.80 1.48 3.02
C ALA A 127 9.02 0.25 2.53
N PRO A 128 8.29 -0.52 3.37
CA PRO A 128 7.49 -1.65 2.87
C PRO A 128 6.38 -1.23 1.92
N THR A 129 5.71 -0.11 2.22
CA THR A 129 4.59 0.43 1.43
C THR A 129 5.03 1.09 0.13
N TRP A 130 6.27 1.57 0.08
CA TRP A 130 6.91 2.18 -1.08
C TRP A 130 7.77 1.21 -1.88
N GLY A 131 7.81 -0.08 -1.52
CA GLY A 131 8.53 -1.09 -2.31
C GLY A 131 10.03 -1.22 -2.02
N GLY A 132 10.52 -0.73 -0.88
CA GLY A 132 11.91 -0.90 -0.45
C GLY A 132 12.12 -2.13 0.44
N ARG A 133 13.36 -2.60 0.52
CA ARG A 133 13.80 -3.76 1.34
C ARG A 133 13.71 -3.57 2.87
N GLY A 134 13.52 -2.34 3.36
CA GLY A 134 13.57 -2.02 4.79
C GLY A 134 12.38 -2.53 5.60
N VAL A 135 12.64 -3.13 6.77
CA VAL A 135 11.63 -3.44 7.79
C VAL A 135 11.20 -2.14 8.48
N VAL A 136 9.90 -2.00 8.82
CA VAL A 136 9.41 -0.86 9.61
C VAL A 136 10.22 -0.79 10.91
N PRO A 137 10.95 0.30 11.18
CA PRO A 137 11.65 0.44 12.45
C PRO A 137 10.61 0.52 13.56
N ASN A 138 10.60 -0.48 14.45
CA ASN A 138 9.75 -0.43 15.63
C ASN A 138 10.54 0.19 16.79
N TRP A 139 10.17 1.42 17.16
CA TRP A 139 10.80 2.17 18.23
C TRP A 139 9.83 2.60 19.33
N SER A 140 8.54 2.30 19.19
CA SER A 140 7.53 2.55 20.22
C SER A 140 6.31 1.62 20.04
N TYR A 141 5.75 1.20 21.17
CA TYR A 141 4.48 0.48 21.26
C TYR A 141 3.33 1.40 21.71
N ASP A 142 3.57 2.71 21.77
CA ASP A 142 2.57 3.71 22.08
C ASP A 142 1.61 3.93 20.91
N PRO A 143 0.38 4.41 21.16
CA PRO A 143 -0.57 4.69 20.09
C PRO A 143 -0.09 5.80 19.17
N ILE A 144 -0.11 5.49 17.88
CA ILE A 144 0.09 6.45 16.80
C ILE A 144 -1.20 6.56 16.01
N VAL A 145 -1.80 7.75 16.02
CA VAL A 145 -3.02 8.05 15.25
C VAL A 145 -2.62 8.64 13.90
N HIS A 146 -2.95 7.96 12.82
CA HIS A 146 -2.76 8.41 11.44
C HIS A 146 -4.02 9.13 10.97
N VAL A 147 -3.88 10.40 10.57
CA VAL A 147 -4.94 11.18 9.93
C VAL A 147 -4.53 11.42 8.48
N THR A 148 -5.18 10.70 7.56
CA THR A 148 -4.79 10.66 6.15
C THR A 148 -5.67 11.51 5.25
N GLY A 149 -6.86 11.88 5.72
CA GLY A 149 -7.83 12.72 5.02
C GLY A 149 -9.10 12.95 5.86
N PRO A 150 -10.10 13.68 5.33
CA PRO A 150 -11.32 14.01 6.05
C PRO A 150 -12.08 12.78 6.56
N GLY A 151 -12.25 12.68 7.88
CA GLY A 151 -12.92 11.57 8.55
C GLY A 151 -12.14 10.25 8.55
N HIS A 152 -10.91 10.23 8.04
CA HIS A 152 -10.06 9.04 7.97
C HIS A 152 -9.05 9.06 9.12
N VAL A 153 -9.33 8.26 10.14
CA VAL A 153 -8.53 8.18 11.37
C VAL A 153 -8.19 6.73 11.64
N ALA A 154 -6.90 6.40 11.69
CA ALA A 154 -6.43 5.05 11.97
C ALA A 154 -5.51 5.04 13.20
N VAL A 155 -5.63 4.03 14.06
CA VAL A 155 -4.75 3.84 15.22
C VAL A 155 -3.83 2.66 14.96
N ARG A 156 -2.53 2.90 15.18
CA ARG A 156 -1.49 1.89 15.02
C ARG A 156 -0.68 1.72 16.30
N CYS A 157 -0.15 0.51 16.48
CA CYS A 157 0.80 0.14 17.52
C CYS A 157 1.94 -0.64 16.87
N ALA A 158 3.19 -0.22 17.09
CA ALA A 158 4.37 -0.88 16.51
C ALA A 158 4.28 -1.09 14.97
N GLY A 159 3.67 -0.14 14.26
CA GLY A 159 3.45 -0.23 12.82
C GLY A 159 2.28 -1.13 12.39
N LYS A 160 1.62 -1.86 13.28
CA LYS A 160 0.42 -2.66 12.99
C LYS A 160 -0.85 -1.80 13.16
N LEU A 161 -1.80 -1.91 12.24
CA LEU A 161 -3.13 -1.33 12.42
C LEU A 161 -3.87 -2.07 13.56
N ILE A 162 -4.46 -1.30 14.48
CA ILE A 162 -5.36 -1.83 15.50
C ILE A 162 -6.81 -1.57 15.13
N GLY A 163 -7.12 -0.38 14.60
CA GLY A 163 -8.44 -0.06 14.06
C GLY A 163 -8.44 1.29 13.35
N ALA A 164 -9.39 1.51 12.44
CA ALA A 164 -9.58 2.78 11.76
C ALA A 164 -11.05 3.10 11.55
N ILE A 165 -11.37 4.38 11.40
CA ILE A 165 -12.62 4.86 10.82
C ILE A 165 -12.36 5.18 9.35
N GLU A 166 -13.02 4.44 8.46
CA GLU A 166 -13.02 4.71 7.03
C GLU A 166 -14.46 4.78 6.54
N ARG A 167 -14.85 5.90 5.93
CA ARG A 167 -16.22 6.16 5.42
C ARG A 167 -17.34 5.87 6.42
N GLY A 168 -17.08 6.12 7.70
CA GLY A 168 -18.04 5.91 8.77
C GLY A 168 -18.21 4.45 9.19
N LEU A 169 -17.25 3.56 8.91
CA LEU A 169 -17.19 2.21 9.45
C LEU A 169 -15.92 2.02 10.28
N VAL A 170 -16.00 1.24 11.37
CA VAL A 170 -14.79 0.77 12.05
C VAL A 170 -14.25 -0.43 11.28
N VAL A 171 -12.99 -0.35 10.86
CA VAL A 171 -12.26 -1.43 10.19
C VAL A 171 -11.05 -1.81 11.03
N ASP A 172 -10.70 -3.09 11.09
CA ASP A 172 -9.64 -3.64 11.95
C ASP A 172 -8.47 -4.25 11.18
N ALA A 173 -8.68 -4.51 9.90
CA ALA A 173 -7.65 -4.80 8.92
C ALA A 173 -7.58 -3.68 7.89
N THR A 174 -6.36 -3.27 7.55
CA THR A 174 -6.16 -2.61 6.26
C THR A 174 -6.39 -3.67 5.20
N LEU A 175 -7.34 -3.44 4.30
CA LEU A 175 -7.54 -4.33 3.18
C LEU A 175 -6.29 -4.22 2.30
N ASP A 176 -5.45 -5.26 2.34
CA ASP A 176 -4.23 -5.36 1.55
C ASP A 176 -4.33 -6.51 0.55
N VAL A 177 -4.74 -6.18 -0.66
CA VAL A 177 -4.99 -7.13 -1.75
C VAL A 177 -3.74 -7.94 -2.10
N PHE A 178 -2.57 -7.34 -1.92
CA PHE A 178 -1.29 -8.00 -2.17
C PHE A 178 -1.00 -9.19 -1.24
N GLU A 179 -1.63 -9.22 -0.05
CA GLU A 179 -1.50 -10.35 0.87
C GLU A 179 -2.49 -11.48 0.60
N SER A 180 -3.49 -11.25 -0.26
CA SER A 180 -4.51 -12.24 -0.58
C SER A 180 -3.95 -13.50 -1.25
N GLN A 181 -4.55 -14.65 -0.96
CA GLN A 181 -4.23 -15.92 -1.59
C GLN A 181 -4.68 -15.95 -3.04
N TRP A 182 -5.79 -15.30 -3.38
CA TRP A 182 -6.26 -15.26 -4.77
C TRP A 182 -5.33 -14.50 -5.70
N LEU A 183 -4.76 -13.36 -5.27
CA LEU A 183 -3.83 -12.61 -6.11
C LEU A 183 -2.55 -13.41 -6.28
N LYS A 184 -2.08 -14.05 -5.19
CA LYS A 184 -0.96 -15.00 -5.27
C LYS A 184 -1.28 -16.11 -6.27
N ALA A 185 -2.45 -16.73 -6.23
CA ALA A 185 -2.85 -17.79 -7.17
C ALA A 185 -2.91 -17.29 -8.63
N MET A 186 -3.39 -16.07 -8.87
CA MET A 186 -3.51 -15.48 -10.21
C MET A 186 -2.18 -15.40 -10.99
N PHE A 187 -1.06 -15.20 -10.28
CA PHE A 187 0.29 -15.11 -10.83
C PHE A 187 1.15 -16.37 -10.54
N ALA A 188 0.53 -17.49 -10.12
CA ALA A 188 1.27 -18.68 -9.70
C ALA A 188 2.10 -19.29 -10.84
N ARG A 189 1.55 -19.31 -12.06
CA ARG A 189 2.25 -19.85 -13.24
C ARG A 189 3.53 -19.08 -13.53
N GLU A 190 3.47 -17.76 -13.61
CA GLU A 190 4.61 -16.92 -13.97
C GLU A 190 5.72 -16.98 -12.89
N ARG A 191 5.34 -17.18 -11.62
CA ARG A 191 6.30 -17.44 -10.55
C ARG A 191 6.98 -18.79 -10.69
N GLU A 192 6.23 -19.84 -11.03
CA GLU A 192 6.84 -21.17 -11.25
C GLU A 192 7.74 -21.18 -12.49
N GLU A 193 7.35 -20.49 -13.56
CA GLU A 193 8.23 -20.29 -14.73
C GLU A 193 9.54 -19.58 -14.35
N ALA A 194 9.49 -18.57 -13.48
CA ALA A 194 10.70 -17.89 -12.99
C ALA A 194 11.59 -18.81 -12.17
N ARG A 195 10.98 -19.62 -11.30
CA ARG A 195 11.67 -20.61 -10.50
C ARG A 195 12.30 -21.70 -11.36
N ALA A 196 11.59 -22.21 -12.36
CA ALA A 196 12.10 -23.22 -13.28
C ALA A 196 13.28 -22.70 -14.12
N LEU A 197 13.21 -21.46 -14.63
CA LEU A 197 14.34 -20.84 -15.33
C LEU A 197 15.55 -20.69 -14.41
N HIS A 198 15.35 -20.27 -13.17
CA HIS A 198 16.42 -20.21 -12.17
C HIS A 198 17.02 -21.59 -11.91
N ALA A 199 16.19 -22.60 -11.64
CA ALA A 199 16.62 -23.98 -11.38
C ALA A 199 17.46 -24.54 -12.54
N ALA A 200 17.10 -24.23 -13.79
CA ALA A 200 17.90 -24.61 -14.96
C ALA A 200 19.32 -24.02 -14.94
N THR A 201 19.51 -22.80 -14.41
CA THR A 201 20.85 -22.21 -14.23
C THR A 201 21.65 -22.82 -13.08
N GLN A 202 21.00 -23.52 -12.17
CA GLN A 202 21.64 -24.16 -11.02
C GLN A 202 22.10 -25.60 -11.32
N VAL A 203 21.72 -26.14 -12.47
CA VAL A 203 22.15 -27.48 -12.91
C VAL A 203 23.67 -27.49 -13.10
N GLY A 204 24.36 -28.37 -12.37
CA GLY A 204 25.82 -28.50 -12.44
C GLY A 204 26.61 -27.51 -11.57
N VAL A 205 25.94 -26.66 -10.80
CA VAL A 205 26.57 -25.82 -9.77
C VAL A 205 26.90 -26.68 -8.55
N GLU A 206 28.06 -26.46 -7.92
CA GLU A 206 28.54 -27.26 -6.77
C GLU A 206 27.59 -27.21 -5.57
N VAL A 207 27.00 -26.04 -5.30
CA VAL A 207 25.97 -25.83 -4.27
C VAL A 207 24.75 -25.16 -4.90
N PRO A 208 23.81 -25.93 -5.47
CA PRO A 208 22.58 -25.40 -6.05
C PRO A 208 21.74 -24.66 -5.00
N THR A 209 21.26 -23.48 -5.34
CA THR A 209 20.39 -22.68 -4.47
C THR A 209 18.98 -22.60 -5.05
N ASP A 210 17.98 -23.06 -4.31
CA ASP A 210 16.57 -22.90 -4.68
C ASP A 210 16.07 -21.47 -4.39
N ALA A 211 15.16 -20.98 -5.23
CA ALA A 211 14.53 -19.67 -5.07
C ALA A 211 13.11 -19.82 -4.52
N GLU A 212 12.86 -19.30 -3.33
CA GLU A 212 11.52 -19.34 -2.74
C GLU A 212 10.54 -18.44 -3.49
N HIS A 213 9.26 -18.83 -3.51
CA HIS A 213 8.18 -17.98 -4.01
C HIS A 213 8.10 -16.61 -3.31
N SER A 214 8.59 -16.52 -2.07
CA SER A 214 8.63 -15.28 -1.29
C SER A 214 9.47 -14.21 -1.98
N LEU A 215 10.64 -14.57 -2.52
CA LEU A 215 11.53 -13.66 -3.24
C LEU A 215 10.92 -13.23 -4.58
N ILE A 216 10.51 -14.21 -5.39
CA ILE A 216 9.96 -13.97 -6.73
C ILE A 216 8.70 -13.09 -6.67
N GLY A 217 7.78 -13.42 -5.77
CA GLY A 217 6.53 -12.69 -5.61
C GLY A 217 6.74 -11.27 -5.10
N LYS A 218 7.54 -11.09 -4.03
CA LYS A 218 7.68 -9.79 -3.38
C LYS A 218 8.35 -8.74 -4.25
N VAL A 219 9.34 -9.10 -5.08
CA VAL A 219 9.97 -8.14 -6.00
C VAL A 219 8.94 -7.51 -6.94
N GLY A 220 8.06 -8.32 -7.54
CA GLY A 220 6.98 -7.81 -8.42
C GLY A 220 5.93 -7.00 -7.67
N GLN A 221 5.51 -7.47 -6.49
CA GLN A 221 4.56 -6.75 -5.65
C GLN A 221 5.11 -5.37 -5.24
N HIS A 222 6.36 -5.29 -4.79
CA HIS A 222 6.99 -4.04 -4.40
C HIS A 222 7.13 -3.07 -5.58
N MET A 223 7.48 -3.56 -6.77
CA MET A 223 7.49 -2.76 -7.99
C MET A 223 6.10 -2.16 -8.29
N LEU A 224 5.05 -2.99 -8.30
CA LEU A 224 3.69 -2.52 -8.60
C LEU A 224 3.15 -1.57 -7.52
N ARG A 225 3.34 -1.89 -6.23
CA ARG A 225 3.00 -0.99 -5.11
C ARG A 225 3.65 0.37 -5.30
N ARG A 226 4.93 0.39 -5.66
CA ARG A 226 5.67 1.63 -5.86
C ARG A 226 5.17 2.43 -7.05
N ALA A 227 4.91 1.78 -8.18
CA ALA A 227 4.30 2.43 -9.33
C ALA A 227 2.95 3.06 -8.95
N ILE A 228 2.09 2.35 -8.23
CA ILE A 228 0.82 2.87 -7.71
C ILE A 228 1.04 4.12 -6.85
N GLN A 229 2.00 4.10 -5.91
CA GLN A 229 2.28 5.27 -5.06
C GLN A 229 2.79 6.48 -5.85
N LEU A 230 3.62 6.27 -6.88
CA LEU A 230 4.10 7.35 -7.74
C LEU A 230 2.95 8.01 -8.52
N VAL A 231 2.03 7.21 -9.08
CA VAL A 231 0.84 7.72 -9.79
C VAL A 231 -0.06 8.52 -8.84
N ARG A 232 -0.25 8.04 -7.60
CA ARG A 232 -1.02 8.76 -6.58
C ARG A 232 -0.39 10.10 -6.23
N GLY A 233 0.93 10.11 -5.98
CA GLY A 233 1.67 11.32 -5.62
C GLY A 233 1.70 12.37 -6.72
N ALA A 234 1.51 11.96 -7.98
CA ALA A 234 1.43 12.85 -9.13
C ALA A 234 0.01 13.41 -9.39
N HIS A 235 -1.02 12.95 -8.68
CA HIS A 235 -2.40 13.48 -8.71
C HIS A 235 -3.07 13.54 -10.10
N HIS A 236 -2.72 12.65 -11.04
CA HIS A 236 -3.37 12.60 -12.37
C HIS A 236 -4.36 11.42 -12.56
N GLY A 237 -4.46 10.53 -11.56
CA GLY A 237 -5.18 9.26 -11.68
C GLY A 237 -4.54 8.33 -12.71
N GLY A 238 -4.91 7.05 -12.71
CA GLY A 238 -4.32 6.06 -13.61
C GLY A 238 -5.16 4.79 -13.70
N LEU A 239 -4.95 4.03 -14.77
CA LEU A 239 -5.52 2.70 -14.97
C LEU A 239 -4.41 1.77 -15.44
N VAL A 240 -4.19 0.69 -14.70
CA VAL A 240 -3.27 -0.40 -15.08
C VAL A 240 -4.10 -1.66 -15.29
N LEU A 241 -3.94 -2.30 -16.44
CA LEU A 241 -4.59 -3.56 -16.78
C LEU A 241 -3.51 -4.63 -16.96
N VAL A 242 -3.67 -5.78 -16.29
CA VAL A 242 -2.81 -6.95 -16.47
C VAL A 242 -3.59 -8.00 -17.26
N LEU A 243 -3.04 -8.38 -18.41
CA LEU A 243 -3.62 -9.34 -19.34
C LEU A 243 -2.96 -10.71 -19.16
N ASP A 244 -3.78 -11.76 -19.15
CA ASP A 244 -3.30 -13.13 -19.27
C ASP A 244 -3.14 -13.50 -20.75
N THR A 245 -1.90 -13.46 -21.25
CA THR A 245 -1.59 -13.70 -22.67
C THR A 245 -1.41 -15.18 -23.02
N GLU A 246 -1.29 -16.08 -22.03
CA GLU A 246 -0.91 -17.48 -22.24
C GLU A 246 -1.84 -18.50 -21.55
N GLY A 247 -2.86 -18.07 -20.80
CA GLY A 247 -3.82 -18.96 -20.13
C GLY A 247 -4.70 -19.79 -21.09
N GLU A 248 -5.32 -20.86 -20.58
CA GLU A 248 -6.33 -21.65 -21.34
C GLU A 248 -7.52 -20.79 -21.81
N ARG A 249 -7.78 -19.69 -21.10
CA ARG A 249 -8.74 -18.62 -21.45
C ARG A 249 -8.03 -17.34 -21.91
N ALA A 250 -6.85 -17.44 -22.51
CA ALA A 250 -6.13 -16.28 -23.04
C ALA A 250 -6.97 -15.59 -24.11
N CYS A 251 -7.65 -14.52 -23.72
CA CYS A 251 -8.15 -13.57 -24.68
C CYS A 251 -6.92 -12.85 -25.24
N ARG A 252 -6.76 -12.90 -26.57
CA ARG A 252 -5.95 -11.87 -27.27
C ARG A 252 -6.48 -10.50 -26.87
N THR A 253 -5.83 -9.41 -27.23
CA THR A 253 -6.26 -8.01 -26.93
C THR A 253 -7.64 -7.59 -27.49
N SER A 254 -8.55 -8.54 -27.75
CA SER A 254 -9.99 -8.38 -27.91
C SER A 254 -10.53 -7.32 -26.95
N GLY A 255 -11.28 -6.37 -27.49
CA GLY A 255 -11.84 -5.28 -26.69
C GLY A 255 -10.83 -4.27 -26.13
N LEU A 256 -9.53 -4.40 -26.41
CA LEU A 256 -8.49 -3.44 -26.06
C LEU A 256 -7.86 -2.82 -27.31
N ARG A 257 -7.99 -1.50 -27.46
CA ARG A 257 -7.30 -0.75 -28.50
C ARG A 257 -6.08 -0.05 -27.91
N LEU A 258 -4.89 -0.57 -28.23
CA LEU A 258 -3.62 0.05 -27.83
C LEU A 258 -3.31 1.24 -28.76
N LYS A 259 -3.33 2.47 -28.22
CA LYS A 259 -2.91 3.66 -28.98
C LYS A 259 -1.40 3.67 -29.24
N TYR A 260 -0.62 3.24 -28.26
CA TYR A 260 0.83 3.13 -28.34
C TYR A 260 1.27 1.70 -27.98
N PRO A 261 1.22 0.75 -28.94
CA PRO A 261 1.73 -0.60 -28.72
C PRO A 261 3.25 -0.60 -28.62
N MET A 262 3.81 -1.41 -27.72
CA MET A 262 5.25 -1.54 -27.54
C MET A 262 5.82 -2.72 -28.34
N LEU A 263 7.05 -2.56 -28.84
CA LEU A 263 7.84 -3.68 -29.32
C LEU A 263 8.07 -4.65 -28.17
N GLN A 264 8.01 -5.94 -28.45
CA GLN A 264 8.07 -7.00 -27.44
C GLN A 264 9.51 -7.52 -27.28
N ASP A 265 10.43 -6.59 -27.02
CA ASP A 265 11.87 -6.79 -26.85
C ASP A 265 12.30 -6.71 -25.37
N GLU A 266 13.59 -6.79 -25.10
CA GLU A 266 14.12 -6.79 -23.71
C GLU A 266 13.72 -5.54 -22.91
N PRO A 267 13.81 -4.29 -23.41
CA PRO A 267 13.34 -3.11 -22.69
C PRO A 267 11.88 -3.19 -22.23
N SER A 268 10.98 -3.67 -23.09
CA SER A 268 9.56 -3.86 -22.72
C SER A 268 9.35 -4.97 -21.68
N ARG A 269 10.29 -5.93 -21.60
CA ARG A 269 10.28 -7.10 -20.70
C ARG A 269 11.28 -6.99 -19.56
N ARG A 270 11.80 -5.77 -19.30
CA ARG A 270 12.93 -5.51 -18.41
C ARG A 270 12.77 -6.11 -17.01
N TYR A 271 11.55 -6.10 -16.46
CA TYR A 271 11.26 -6.73 -15.16
C TYR A 271 11.75 -8.17 -15.10
N ARG A 272 11.50 -8.96 -16.15
CA ARG A 272 11.85 -10.38 -16.19
C ARG A 272 13.37 -10.58 -16.18
N THR A 273 14.10 -9.75 -16.91
CA THR A 273 15.57 -9.71 -16.90
C THR A 273 16.09 -9.40 -15.49
N LEU A 274 15.58 -8.34 -14.87
CA LEU A 274 15.99 -7.91 -13.52
C LEU A 274 15.71 -8.97 -12.46
N LEU A 275 14.53 -9.60 -12.51
CA LEU A 275 14.17 -10.68 -11.61
C LEU A 275 15.18 -11.84 -11.73
N LEU A 276 15.50 -12.30 -12.93
CA LEU A 276 16.48 -13.38 -13.14
C LEU A 276 17.88 -12.99 -12.66
N GLN A 277 18.31 -11.73 -12.88
CA GLN A 277 19.58 -11.23 -12.37
C GLN A 277 19.62 -11.19 -10.84
N ILE A 278 18.52 -10.81 -10.18
CA ILE A 278 18.39 -10.88 -8.72
C ILE A 278 18.54 -12.33 -8.26
N LEU A 279 17.81 -13.28 -8.85
CA LEU A 279 17.88 -14.69 -8.46
C LEU A 279 19.30 -15.27 -8.64
N GLN A 280 19.95 -14.97 -9.75
CA GLN A 280 21.34 -15.38 -10.01
C GLN A 280 22.32 -14.76 -9.00
N THR A 281 22.17 -13.48 -8.68
CA THR A 281 23.05 -12.78 -7.73
C THR A 281 22.86 -13.33 -6.31
N VAL A 282 21.63 -13.63 -5.90
CA VAL A 282 21.35 -14.25 -4.59
C VAL A 282 21.93 -15.65 -4.51
N ALA A 283 21.79 -16.45 -5.58
CA ALA A 283 22.38 -17.79 -5.61
C ALA A 283 23.93 -17.76 -5.61
N ALA A 284 24.56 -16.78 -6.27
CA ALA A 284 26.01 -16.66 -6.31
C ALA A 284 26.63 -16.20 -4.97
N THR A 285 25.89 -15.39 -4.19
CA THR A 285 26.37 -14.85 -2.92
C THR A 285 25.94 -15.67 -1.70
N SER A 286 24.90 -16.50 -1.84
CA SER A 286 24.42 -17.38 -0.80
C SER A 286 25.13 -18.73 -0.79
N ARG A 287 25.25 -19.34 0.39
CA ARG A 287 25.61 -20.75 0.58
C ARG A 287 24.44 -21.59 1.07
N LYS A 288 23.25 -21.00 1.15
CA LYS A 288 22.05 -21.66 1.65
C LYS A 288 21.43 -22.51 0.54
N PRO A 289 20.83 -23.66 0.87
CA PRO A 289 20.11 -24.49 -0.11
C PRO A 289 18.84 -23.82 -0.65
N SER A 290 18.30 -22.83 0.07
CA SER A 290 17.11 -22.06 -0.30
C SER A 290 17.29 -20.61 0.13
N VAL A 291 16.84 -19.68 -0.72
CA VAL A 291 16.89 -18.24 -0.47
C VAL A 291 15.54 -17.59 -0.70
N GLY A 292 15.16 -16.73 0.24
CA GLY A 292 13.88 -16.02 0.23
C GLY A 292 14.04 -14.51 0.15
N TRP A 293 12.90 -13.82 0.28
CA TRP A 293 12.88 -12.36 0.30
C TRP A 293 13.78 -11.77 1.39
N LEU A 294 13.84 -12.40 2.57
CA LEU A 294 14.63 -11.86 3.68
C LEU A 294 16.11 -11.79 3.30
N ASP A 295 16.66 -12.84 2.66
CA ASP A 295 18.05 -12.90 2.23
C ASP A 295 18.43 -11.78 1.25
N PHE A 296 17.52 -11.46 0.32
CA PHE A 296 17.70 -10.32 -0.57
C PHE A 296 17.56 -8.99 0.18
N SER A 297 16.55 -8.88 1.06
CA SER A 297 16.18 -7.63 1.75
C SER A 297 17.19 -7.16 2.81
N SER A 298 17.80 -8.09 3.53
CA SER A 298 18.73 -7.79 4.62
C SER A 298 20.19 -7.76 4.19
N SER A 299 20.48 -7.99 2.92
CA SER A 299 21.86 -8.01 2.42
C SER A 299 22.37 -6.60 2.09
N ASP A 300 23.55 -6.29 2.61
CA ASP A 300 24.27 -5.04 2.37
C ASP A 300 25.14 -5.09 1.08
N ASP A 301 25.00 -6.12 0.25
CA ASP A 301 25.73 -6.23 -1.02
C ASP A 301 25.34 -5.08 -1.98
N ALA A 302 26.36 -4.37 -2.48
CA ALA A 302 26.18 -3.26 -3.41
C ALA A 302 25.44 -3.65 -4.69
N ARG A 303 25.61 -4.89 -5.17
CA ARG A 303 24.92 -5.38 -6.37
C ARG A 303 23.42 -5.53 -6.15
N PHE A 304 22.98 -5.90 -4.94
CA PHE A 304 21.55 -5.94 -4.63
C PHE A 304 20.95 -4.54 -4.56
N ALA A 305 21.69 -3.56 -4.05
CA ALA A 305 21.24 -2.17 -4.06
C ALA A 305 21.12 -1.61 -5.49
N GLU A 306 22.04 -1.96 -6.40
CA GLU A 306 21.97 -1.59 -7.81
C GLU A 306 20.74 -2.20 -8.51
N LEU A 307 20.53 -3.52 -8.37
CA LEU A 307 19.37 -4.21 -8.96
C LEU A 307 18.04 -3.72 -8.38
N GLU A 308 17.99 -3.43 -7.07
CA GLU A 308 16.82 -2.78 -6.45
C GLU A 308 16.58 -1.39 -7.06
N GLY A 309 17.64 -0.60 -7.27
CA GLY A 309 17.59 0.68 -7.96
C GLY A 309 16.99 0.56 -9.37
N GLU A 310 17.40 -0.45 -10.15
CA GLU A 310 16.84 -0.68 -11.49
C GLU A 310 15.36 -1.08 -11.46
N VAL A 311 14.93 -1.93 -10.52
CA VAL A 311 13.51 -2.27 -10.32
C VAL A 311 12.71 -1.03 -9.89
N PHE A 312 13.31 -0.16 -9.08
CA PHE A 312 12.68 1.10 -8.70
C PHE A 312 12.51 2.03 -9.91
N GLU A 313 13.54 2.20 -10.73
CA GLU A 313 13.45 2.99 -11.95
C GLU A 313 12.37 2.45 -12.90
N LEU A 314 12.24 1.12 -13.01
CA LEU A 314 11.15 0.51 -13.78
C LEU A 314 9.77 0.88 -13.21
N SER A 315 9.61 0.92 -11.89
CA SER A 315 8.36 1.37 -11.24
C SER A 315 7.99 2.80 -11.64
N ARG A 316 9.00 3.68 -11.80
CA ARG A 316 8.82 5.05 -12.27
C ARG A 316 8.45 5.13 -13.75
N VAL A 317 9.03 4.27 -14.59
CA VAL A 317 8.64 4.13 -15.99
C VAL A 317 7.17 3.72 -16.09
N LEU A 318 6.73 2.69 -15.34
CA LEU A 318 5.34 2.26 -15.34
C LEU A 318 4.40 3.40 -14.92
N ALA A 319 4.74 4.12 -13.84
CA ALA A 319 3.95 5.26 -13.38
C ALA A 319 3.82 6.36 -14.46
N ASN A 320 4.92 6.72 -15.11
CA ASN A 320 4.91 7.74 -16.17
C ASN A 320 4.05 7.33 -17.37
N LEU A 321 4.03 6.04 -17.74
CA LEU A 321 3.19 5.54 -18.84
C LEU A 321 1.69 5.60 -18.54
N THR A 322 1.29 5.70 -17.26
CA THR A 322 -0.11 5.92 -16.86
C THR A 322 -0.55 7.39 -16.91
N ALA A 323 0.35 8.34 -17.19
CA ALA A 323 0.07 9.78 -17.11
C ALA A 323 -0.80 10.30 -18.27
N ILE A 324 -0.92 9.54 -19.35
CA ILE A 324 -1.81 9.89 -20.47
C ILE A 324 -3.22 9.32 -20.25
N ASP A 325 -4.18 9.80 -21.04
CA ASP A 325 -5.53 9.22 -21.03
C ASP A 325 -5.53 7.78 -21.59
N GLY A 326 -6.36 6.92 -20.99
CA GLY A 326 -6.38 5.47 -21.21
C GLY A 326 -5.64 4.66 -20.13
N ALA A 327 -5.31 3.41 -20.47
CA ALA A 327 -4.66 2.46 -19.57
C ALA A 327 -3.23 2.08 -19.99
N LEU A 328 -2.39 1.79 -19.00
CA LEU A 328 -1.18 0.98 -19.16
C LEU A 328 -1.57 -0.50 -19.19
N VAL A 329 -1.09 -1.24 -20.18
CA VAL A 329 -1.38 -2.68 -20.31
C VAL A 329 -0.09 -3.48 -20.14
N LEU A 330 -0.12 -4.39 -19.16
CA LEU A 330 0.95 -5.32 -18.84
C LEU A 330 0.51 -6.75 -19.11
N ASP A 331 1.44 -7.66 -19.35
CA ASP A 331 1.18 -9.10 -19.21
C ASP A 331 1.44 -9.57 -17.76
N LYS A 332 1.14 -10.84 -17.45
CA LYS A 332 1.40 -11.42 -16.12
C LYS A 332 2.88 -11.58 -15.76
N ARG A 333 3.80 -11.44 -16.73
CA ARG A 333 5.25 -11.38 -16.52
C ARG A 333 5.73 -9.94 -16.30
N PHE A 334 4.79 -8.99 -16.15
CA PHE A 334 5.02 -7.54 -16.07
C PHE A 334 5.75 -6.96 -17.30
N GLY A 335 5.63 -7.62 -18.46
CA GLY A 335 6.03 -7.06 -19.74
C GLY A 335 5.05 -5.97 -20.19
N ILE A 336 5.57 -4.87 -20.73
CA ILE A 336 4.78 -3.73 -21.20
C ILE A 336 4.25 -4.03 -22.60
N LEU A 337 2.93 -4.21 -22.72
CA LEU A 337 2.26 -4.45 -24.01
C LEU A 337 1.99 -3.14 -24.76
N GLY A 338 1.67 -2.08 -24.02
CA GLY A 338 1.35 -0.76 -24.57
C GLY A 338 0.74 0.17 -23.53
N PHE A 339 0.53 1.42 -23.92
CA PHE A 339 -0.10 2.43 -23.07
C PHE A 339 -1.08 3.31 -23.86
N GLY A 340 -1.91 4.06 -23.14
CA GLY A 340 -3.03 4.81 -23.74
C GLY A 340 -4.09 3.87 -24.30
N ALA A 341 -4.29 2.72 -23.66
CA ALA A 341 -5.25 1.72 -24.11
C ALA A 341 -6.68 2.14 -23.80
N GLU A 342 -7.56 1.96 -24.78
CA GLU A 342 -9.00 2.18 -24.65
C GLU A 342 -9.69 0.82 -24.51
N VAL A 343 -10.51 0.66 -23.45
CA VAL A 343 -11.38 -0.51 -23.27
C VAL A 343 -12.66 -0.27 -24.07
N SER A 344 -12.98 -1.16 -25.01
CA SER A 344 -14.14 -1.03 -25.88
C SER A 344 -15.43 -0.94 -25.06
N ALA A 345 -16.31 -0.02 -25.46
CA ALA A 345 -17.65 0.10 -24.88
C ALA A 345 -18.59 -1.02 -25.33
N GLU A 346 -18.22 -1.78 -26.37
CA GLU A 346 -18.97 -2.93 -26.87
C GLU A 346 -18.74 -4.19 -26.02
N LEU A 347 -17.73 -4.19 -25.14
CA LEU A 347 -17.54 -5.28 -24.20
C LEU A 347 -18.73 -5.37 -23.24
N PRO A 348 -19.17 -6.59 -22.88
CA PRO A 348 -20.28 -6.78 -21.98
C PRO A 348 -19.97 -6.13 -20.63
N SER A 349 -20.80 -5.16 -20.25
CA SER A 349 -20.79 -4.61 -18.89
C SER A 349 -21.38 -5.64 -17.93
N PRO A 350 -20.75 -5.89 -16.77
CA PRO A 350 -21.37 -6.73 -15.75
C PRO A 350 -22.66 -6.05 -15.25
N GLU A 351 -23.72 -6.82 -15.03
CA GLU A 351 -24.99 -6.31 -14.49
C GLU A 351 -24.82 -5.81 -13.05
N GLN A 352 -23.93 -6.49 -12.30
CA GLN A 352 -23.65 -6.20 -10.90
C GLN A 352 -22.15 -6.37 -10.63
N VAL A 353 -21.65 -5.55 -9.70
CA VAL A 353 -20.30 -5.67 -9.16
C VAL A 353 -20.38 -5.86 -7.66
N TYR A 354 -19.34 -6.44 -7.08
CA TYR A 354 -19.27 -6.70 -5.65
C TYR A 354 -18.07 -5.99 -5.04
N ARG A 355 -18.32 -5.18 -4.02
CA ARG A 355 -17.29 -4.62 -3.15
C ARG A 355 -16.87 -5.69 -2.15
N ALA A 356 -15.59 -6.05 -2.15
CA ALA A 356 -15.04 -6.92 -1.13
C ALA A 356 -14.86 -6.19 0.20
N LEU A 357 -15.21 -6.85 1.29
CA LEU A 357 -15.04 -6.37 2.67
C LEU A 357 -13.82 -6.98 3.36
N ASP A 358 -13.24 -8.03 2.77
CA ASP A 358 -11.99 -8.65 3.18
C ASP A 358 -11.02 -8.81 1.98
N ALA A 359 -9.74 -9.09 2.26
CA ALA A 359 -8.71 -9.20 1.22
C ALA A 359 -8.91 -10.40 0.27
N GLU A 360 -9.58 -11.46 0.70
CA GLU A 360 -9.88 -12.65 -0.11
C GLU A 360 -11.12 -12.46 -1.01
N GLY A 361 -11.96 -11.47 -0.70
CA GLY A 361 -13.23 -11.21 -1.37
C GLY A 361 -14.30 -12.25 -1.05
N THR A 362 -14.23 -12.88 0.14
CA THR A 362 -15.23 -13.86 0.60
C THR A 362 -16.50 -13.19 1.11
N GLU A 363 -16.33 -12.14 1.91
CA GLU A 363 -17.35 -11.20 2.34
C GLU A 363 -17.43 -10.06 1.35
N ARG A 364 -18.64 -9.83 0.84
CA ARG A 364 -18.85 -8.88 -0.25
C ARG A 364 -20.23 -8.28 -0.22
N GLN A 365 -20.30 -7.03 -0.68
CA GLN A 365 -21.52 -6.25 -0.79
C GLN A 365 -21.79 -5.93 -2.26
N ALA A 366 -23.00 -6.18 -2.71
CA ALA A 366 -23.42 -5.82 -4.06
C ALA A 366 -23.48 -4.29 -4.22
N GLU A 367 -22.93 -3.80 -5.33
CA GLU A 367 -22.97 -2.39 -5.71
C GLU A 367 -23.37 -2.21 -7.19
N SER A 368 -23.95 -1.05 -7.48
CA SER A 368 -24.32 -0.68 -8.85
C SER A 368 -23.11 -0.15 -9.63
N VAL A 369 -22.99 -0.58 -10.88
CA VAL A 369 -21.96 -0.13 -11.83
C VAL A 369 -22.15 1.35 -12.23
N GLU A 370 -23.34 1.92 -12.03
CA GLU A 370 -23.66 3.29 -12.47
C GLU A 370 -23.03 4.37 -11.59
N ASN A 371 -22.70 4.06 -10.33
CA ASN A 371 -22.25 5.03 -9.34
C ASN A 371 -20.73 5.31 -9.37
N VAL A 372 -20.00 4.78 -10.36
CA VAL A 372 -18.53 4.88 -10.43
C VAL A 372 -18.02 5.65 -11.64
N GLY A 373 -16.80 6.17 -11.55
CA GLY A 373 -16.13 6.91 -12.62
C GLY A 373 -15.83 6.07 -13.87
N THR A 374 -15.47 6.73 -14.98
CA THR A 374 -15.19 6.11 -16.30
C THR A 374 -14.09 5.04 -16.23
N ARG A 375 -13.00 5.28 -15.49
CA ARG A 375 -11.90 4.31 -15.32
C ARG A 375 -12.34 3.04 -14.58
N HIS A 376 -13.23 3.15 -13.59
CA HIS A 376 -13.79 1.99 -12.90
C HIS A 376 -14.64 1.15 -13.85
N ARG A 377 -15.53 1.79 -14.63
CA ARG A 377 -16.35 1.08 -15.63
C ARG A 377 -15.48 0.38 -16.68
N ALA A 378 -14.40 1.02 -17.13
CA ALA A 378 -13.44 0.40 -18.04
C ALA A 378 -12.78 -0.83 -17.42
N ALA A 379 -12.33 -0.75 -16.15
CA ALA A 379 -11.76 -1.89 -15.44
C ALA A 379 -12.78 -3.04 -15.27
N TYR A 380 -14.04 -2.73 -14.92
CA TYR A 380 -15.10 -3.73 -14.76
C TYR A 380 -15.39 -4.47 -16.07
N ARG A 381 -15.52 -3.74 -17.19
CA ARG A 381 -15.70 -4.34 -18.52
C ARG A 381 -14.51 -5.22 -18.91
N PHE A 382 -13.30 -4.71 -18.72
CA PHE A 382 -12.08 -5.47 -19.01
C PHE A 382 -12.06 -6.79 -18.24
N VAL A 383 -12.24 -6.75 -16.92
CA VAL A 383 -12.19 -7.93 -16.06
C VAL A 383 -13.36 -8.89 -16.30
N ASN A 384 -14.53 -8.39 -16.69
CA ASN A 384 -15.66 -9.22 -17.07
C ASN A 384 -15.34 -10.05 -18.33
N ASP A 385 -14.73 -9.42 -19.34
CA ASP A 385 -14.34 -10.07 -20.61
C ASP A 385 -13.04 -10.88 -20.50
N HIS A 386 -12.18 -10.55 -19.52
CA HIS A 386 -10.90 -11.19 -19.27
C HIS A 386 -10.84 -11.76 -17.85
N PRO A 387 -11.48 -12.93 -17.58
CA PRO A 387 -11.55 -13.48 -16.22
C PRO A 387 -10.20 -13.78 -15.55
N GLY A 388 -9.14 -13.97 -16.34
CA GLY A 388 -7.77 -14.16 -15.84
C GLY A 388 -6.99 -12.87 -15.64
N GLY A 389 -7.56 -11.71 -15.99
CA GLY A 389 -6.93 -10.40 -15.92
C GLY A 389 -7.14 -9.69 -14.58
N LEU A 390 -6.38 -8.61 -14.40
CA LEU A 390 -6.44 -7.74 -13.23
C LEU A 390 -6.59 -6.29 -13.67
N GLY A 391 -7.54 -5.56 -13.08
CA GLY A 391 -7.63 -4.11 -13.18
C GLY A 391 -7.13 -3.44 -11.91
N VAL A 392 -6.31 -2.39 -12.04
CA VAL A 392 -5.90 -1.52 -10.93
C VAL A 392 -6.25 -0.09 -11.31
N VAL A 393 -7.26 0.46 -10.64
CA VAL A 393 -7.72 1.84 -10.81
C VAL A 393 -7.07 2.68 -9.72
N ILE A 394 -6.42 3.77 -10.12
CA ILE A 394 -5.81 4.74 -9.22
C ILE A 394 -6.57 6.05 -9.41
N SER A 395 -7.32 6.45 -8.40
CA SER A 395 -8.14 7.65 -8.46
C SER A 395 -7.30 8.91 -8.23
N GLN A 396 -7.77 10.04 -8.76
CA GLN A 396 -7.11 11.34 -8.61
C GLN A 396 -7.09 11.81 -7.15
N ASP A 397 -8.12 11.45 -6.38
CA ASP A 397 -8.23 11.68 -4.94
C ASP A 397 -7.36 10.74 -4.09
N GLY A 398 -6.61 9.85 -4.74
CA GLY A 398 -5.66 8.96 -4.10
C GLY A 398 -6.23 7.62 -3.64
N GLY A 399 -7.50 7.30 -3.93
CA GLY A 399 -8.05 5.95 -3.75
C GLY A 399 -7.40 4.94 -4.72
N VAL A 400 -7.25 3.68 -4.30
CA VAL A 400 -6.74 2.59 -5.16
C VAL A 400 -7.73 1.43 -5.11
N THR A 401 -8.16 0.98 -6.28
CA THR A 401 -9.15 -0.08 -6.44
C THR A 401 -8.56 -1.21 -7.28
N PHE A 402 -8.47 -2.41 -6.72
CA PHE A 402 -8.19 -3.62 -7.49
C PHE A 402 -9.51 -4.21 -7.99
N VAL A 403 -9.50 -4.79 -9.18
CA VAL A 403 -10.66 -5.40 -9.81
C VAL A 403 -10.22 -6.74 -10.38
N ALA A 404 -10.93 -7.81 -10.04
CA ALA A 404 -10.67 -9.16 -10.54
C ALA A 404 -11.97 -9.96 -10.68
N ASN A 405 -11.97 -10.95 -11.58
CA ASN A 405 -13.09 -11.86 -11.72
C ASN A 405 -12.95 -12.98 -10.67
N ARG A 406 -14.00 -13.21 -9.90
CA ARG A 406 -14.07 -14.27 -8.88
C ARG A 406 -15.29 -15.12 -9.16
N GLY A 407 -15.06 -16.34 -9.63
CA GLY A 407 -16.15 -17.29 -9.87
C GLY A 407 -17.17 -16.83 -10.93
N GLY A 408 -16.77 -16.00 -11.89
CA GLY A 408 -17.66 -15.42 -12.91
C GLY A 408 -18.18 -14.03 -12.57
N GLU A 409 -17.95 -13.55 -11.34
CA GLU A 409 -18.45 -12.25 -10.87
C GLU A 409 -17.32 -11.22 -10.81
N VAL A 410 -17.61 -9.97 -11.14
CA VAL A 410 -16.65 -8.87 -11.00
C VAL A 410 -16.63 -8.39 -9.56
N VAL A 411 -15.49 -8.58 -8.90
CA VAL A 411 -15.24 -8.14 -7.52
C VAL A 411 -14.21 -7.03 -7.54
N PHE A 412 -14.41 -6.01 -6.71
CA PHE A 412 -13.43 -4.95 -6.51
C PHE A 412 -13.07 -4.78 -5.03
N TRP A 413 -11.82 -4.41 -4.79
CA TRP A 413 -11.25 -4.17 -3.47
C TRP A 413 -10.73 -2.75 -3.43
N GLU A 414 -11.21 -1.98 -2.48
CA GLU A 414 -10.62 -0.68 -2.17
C GLU A 414 -9.41 -0.93 -1.28
N GLN A 415 -8.22 -0.91 -1.88
CA GLN A 415 -6.97 -1.09 -1.17
C GLN A 415 -6.85 0.00 -0.12
N SER A 416 -6.62 -0.36 1.14
CA SER A 416 -6.26 0.61 2.15
C SER A 416 -4.94 1.24 1.74
N VAL A 417 -5.00 2.52 1.40
CA VAL A 417 -3.89 3.28 0.84
C VAL A 417 -3.12 4.09 1.88
N SER A 418 -3.52 3.94 3.15
CA SER A 418 -2.82 4.46 4.32
C SER A 418 -1.66 3.52 4.66
N PRO A 419 -0.39 3.97 4.55
CA PRO A 419 0.72 3.21 5.08
C PRO A 419 0.63 3.02 6.61
#